data_AF-A0AAU4CH45-F1
#
_entry.id   AF-A0AAU4CH45-F1
#
_cell.length_a   1.000
_cell.length_b   1.000
_cell.length_c   1.000
_cell.angle_alpha   90.00
_cell.angle_beta   90.00
_cell.angle_gamma   90.00
#
_symmetry.space_group_name_H-M   'P 1'
#
loop_
_entity.id
_entity.type
_entity.pdbx_description
1 polymer ?
#
loop_
_entity_poly.entity_id
_entity_poly.type
_entity_poly.pdbx_seq_one_letter_code
_entity_poly.pdbx_strand_id
1 'polypeptide(L)'
;MNEAEFPRDGRPVDMYLDLLRVRMDSDDYQLLLEVVAPALRALDEQRPESIDFALDPQETQDLPQEIRDEAALVIATAVTGRLDNQLVEIQVDGTGPVRVVTDAVTASDPSRLAEIAGCIQQRQKDTEALRGIAAASGMSTDF
;
A
#
# COMPACT_ATOMS: atom_id res chain seq x y z
N MET A 1 -30.10 -4.47 10.68
CA MET A 1 -28.87 -5.25 10.90
C MET A 1 -28.79 -6.26 9.77
N ASN A 2 -27.97 -5.99 8.76
CA ASN A 2 -27.58 -6.95 7.73
C ASN A 2 -26.08 -7.09 7.87
N GLU A 3 -25.65 -8.07 8.67
CA GLU A 3 -24.28 -8.57 8.58
C GLU A 3 -24.18 -9.29 7.24
N ALA A 4 -23.35 -8.76 6.35
CA ALA A 4 -22.97 -9.48 5.14
C ALA A 4 -22.23 -10.74 5.59
N GLU A 5 -22.89 -11.90 5.48
CA GLU A 5 -22.27 -13.21 5.69
C GLU A 5 -21.28 -13.45 4.55
N PHE A 6 -20.03 -13.00 4.74
CA PHE A 6 -18.92 -13.41 3.91
C PHE A 6 -18.63 -14.90 4.20
N PRO A 7 -18.48 -15.75 3.17
CA PRO A 7 -18.13 -17.16 3.36
C PRO A 7 -16.80 -17.27 4.11
N ARG A 8 -16.77 -18.11 5.17
CA ARG A 8 -15.67 -18.22 6.13
C ARG A 8 -14.36 -18.81 5.59
N ASP A 9 -14.28 -19.13 4.30
CA ASP A 9 -13.16 -19.87 3.70
C ASP A 9 -12.45 -19.17 2.53
N GLY A 10 -12.90 -18.00 2.08
CA GLY A 10 -12.18 -17.22 1.04
C GLY A 10 -11.66 -15.93 1.65
N ARG A 11 -10.34 -15.78 1.81
CA ARG A 11 -9.81 -14.50 2.27
C ARG A 11 -10.21 -13.45 1.21
N PRO A 12 -10.62 -12.22 1.59
CA PRO A 12 -10.98 -11.16 0.63
C PRO A 12 -9.97 -10.97 -0.50
N VAL A 13 -8.69 -11.21 -0.21
CA VAL A 13 -7.60 -11.23 -1.20
C VAL A 13 -7.78 -12.28 -2.30
N ASP A 14 -8.27 -13.48 -1.99
CA ASP A 14 -8.47 -14.55 -2.96
C ASP A 14 -9.54 -14.15 -3.98
N MET A 15 -10.63 -13.53 -3.51
CA MET A 15 -11.69 -13.01 -4.37
C MET A 15 -11.18 -11.90 -5.29
N TYR A 16 -10.32 -11.02 -4.77
CA TYR A 16 -9.73 -9.94 -5.58
C TYR A 16 -8.78 -10.50 -6.65
N LEU A 17 -7.94 -11.48 -6.29
CA LEU A 17 -7.04 -12.15 -7.24
C LEU A 17 -7.80 -12.92 -8.32
N ASP A 18 -8.93 -13.55 -7.98
CA ASP A 18 -9.80 -14.21 -8.96
C ASP A 18 -10.42 -13.22 -9.95
N LEU A 19 -10.81 -12.03 -9.47
CA LEU A 19 -11.31 -10.97 -10.34
C LEU A 19 -10.22 -10.48 -11.31
N LEU A 20 -9.01 -10.22 -10.79
CA LEU A 20 -7.89 -9.75 -11.61
C LEU A 20 -7.48 -10.79 -12.65
N ARG A 21 -7.53 -12.08 -12.32
CA ARG A 21 -7.27 -13.17 -13.27
C ARG A 21 -8.17 -13.14 -14.50
N VAL A 22 -9.40 -12.64 -14.37
CA VAL A 22 -10.36 -12.53 -15.47
C VAL A 22 -10.19 -11.23 -16.25
N ARG A 23 -9.77 -10.15 -15.58
CA ARG A 23 -9.70 -8.80 -16.15
C ARG A 23 -8.36 -8.49 -16.84
N MET A 24 -7.27 -9.06 -16.34
CA MET A 24 -5.91 -8.76 -16.79
C MET A 24 -5.42 -9.77 -17.84
N ASP A 25 -4.42 -9.36 -18.61
CA ASP A 25 -3.67 -10.30 -19.45
C ASP A 25 -2.96 -11.35 -18.56
N SER A 26 -2.72 -12.54 -19.12
CA SER A 26 -2.10 -13.63 -18.37
C SER A 26 -0.66 -13.30 -17.95
N ASP A 27 0.10 -12.61 -18.80
CA ASP A 27 1.48 -12.22 -18.49
C ASP A 27 1.50 -11.14 -17.38
N ASP A 28 0.61 -10.16 -17.47
CA ASP A 28 0.43 -9.11 -16.46
C ASP A 28 -0.03 -9.66 -15.11
N TYR A 29 -0.93 -10.65 -15.12
CA TYR A 29 -1.38 -11.32 -13.91
C TYR A 29 -0.27 -12.16 -13.26
N GLN A 30 0.57 -12.83 -14.04
CA GLN A 30 1.75 -13.54 -13.53
C GLN A 30 2.72 -12.56 -12.86
N LEU A 31 3.02 -11.45 -13.52
CA LEU A 31 3.91 -10.41 -12.99
C LEU A 31 3.37 -9.82 -11.69
N LEU A 32 2.07 -9.54 -11.62
CA LEU A 32 1.41 -9.10 -10.39
C LEU A 32 1.60 -10.10 -9.24
N LEU A 33 1.43 -11.40 -9.50
CA LEU A 33 1.59 -12.44 -8.50
C LEU A 33 3.04 -12.50 -7.97
N GLU A 34 4.04 -12.33 -8.83
CA GLU A 34 5.44 -12.29 -8.41
C GLU A 34 5.71 -11.12 -7.45
N VAL A 35 5.09 -9.97 -7.71
CA VAL A 35 5.23 -8.76 -6.89
C VAL A 35 4.53 -8.89 -5.53
N VAL A 36 3.32 -9.44 -5.50
CA VAL A 36 2.51 -9.50 -4.26
C VAL A 36 2.83 -10.72 -3.38
N ALA A 37 3.35 -11.81 -3.95
CA ALA A 37 3.60 -13.06 -3.23
C ALA A 37 4.50 -12.89 -1.97
N PRO A 38 5.61 -12.13 -2.01
CA PRO A 38 6.44 -11.91 -0.83
C PRO A 38 5.67 -11.19 0.30
N ALA A 39 4.88 -10.18 -0.05
CA ALA A 39 4.09 -9.42 0.91
C ALA A 39 2.97 -10.26 1.53
N LEU A 40 2.24 -11.04 0.72
CA LEU A 40 1.19 -11.94 1.20
C LEU A 40 1.74 -13.03 2.10
N ARG A 41 2.93 -13.56 1.77
CA ARG A 41 3.62 -14.54 2.62
C ARG A 41 4.03 -13.95 3.96
N ALA A 42 4.59 -12.73 3.97
CA ALA A 42 4.95 -12.04 5.21
C ALA A 42 3.74 -11.80 6.13
N LEU A 43 2.58 -11.46 5.55
CA LEU A 43 1.33 -11.29 6.28
C LEU A 43 0.78 -12.59 6.89
N ASP A 44 1.03 -13.73 6.24
CA ASP A 44 0.64 -15.04 6.77
C ASP A 44 1.60 -15.51 7.88
N GLU A 45 2.88 -15.16 7.78
CA GLU A 45 3.93 -15.53 8.73
C GLU A 45 3.99 -14.63 9.99
N GLN A 46 3.57 -13.36 9.91
CA GLN A 46 3.62 -12.40 11.04
C GLN A 46 2.33 -11.55 11.14
N ARG A 47 1.75 -11.45 12.36
CA ARG A 47 0.68 -10.46 12.62
C ARG A 47 1.25 -9.03 12.49
N PRO A 48 0.59 -8.13 11.74
CA PRO A 48 1.19 -6.85 11.37
C PRO A 48 1.08 -5.85 12.53
N GLU A 49 2.11 -5.75 13.37
CA GLU A 49 2.20 -4.63 14.32
C GLU A 49 2.94 -3.41 13.76
N SER A 50 3.62 -3.53 12.61
CA SER A 50 4.21 -2.39 11.86
C SER A 50 5.04 -2.91 10.69
N ILE A 51 4.39 -3.32 9.61
CA ILE A 51 5.11 -3.62 8.37
C ILE A 51 4.93 -2.42 7.45
N ASP A 52 6.04 -1.72 7.20
CA ASP A 52 6.13 -0.72 6.14
C ASP A 52 6.21 -1.51 4.82
N PHE A 53 5.06 -1.82 4.21
CA PHE A 53 5.00 -2.38 2.87
C PHE A 53 5.29 -1.27 1.85
N ALA A 54 6.50 -0.73 1.91
CA ALA A 54 7.03 0.03 0.81
C ALA A 54 7.49 -0.99 -0.24
N LEU A 55 6.72 -1.11 -1.33
CA LEU A 55 7.25 -1.71 -2.55
C LEU A 55 8.51 -0.91 -2.90
N ASP A 56 9.67 -1.57 -2.97
CA ASP A 56 10.92 -0.88 -3.19
C ASP A 56 10.79 -0.08 -4.51
N PRO A 57 10.94 1.26 -4.46
CA PRO A 57 10.76 2.08 -5.65
C PRO A 57 11.77 1.71 -6.74
N GLN A 58 12.93 1.11 -6.42
CA GLN A 58 13.89 0.62 -7.41
C GLN A 58 13.39 -0.66 -8.09
N GLU A 59 12.90 -1.64 -7.34
CA GLU A 59 12.39 -2.90 -7.92
C GLU A 59 11.07 -2.71 -8.68
N THR A 60 10.30 -1.69 -8.33
CA THR A 60 9.00 -1.39 -8.95
C THR A 60 9.06 -0.27 -9.98
N GLN A 61 10.21 0.37 -10.21
CA GLN A 61 10.34 1.42 -11.24
C GLN A 61 10.16 0.88 -12.65
N ASP A 62 10.59 -0.37 -12.90
CA ASP A 62 10.45 -1.05 -14.19
C ASP A 62 9.06 -1.66 -14.42
N LEU A 63 8.21 -1.71 -13.37
CA LEU A 63 6.86 -2.26 -13.48
C LEU A 63 5.89 -1.25 -14.12
N PRO A 64 4.95 -1.73 -14.96
CA PRO A 64 3.85 -0.90 -15.42
C PRO A 64 3.06 -0.36 -14.22
N GLN A 65 2.63 0.90 -14.31
CA GLN A 65 1.93 1.55 -13.21
C GLN A 65 0.66 0.80 -12.80
N GLU A 66 -0.08 0.24 -13.76
CA GLU A 66 -1.27 -0.56 -13.49
C GLU A 66 -0.98 -1.76 -12.59
N ILE A 67 0.15 -2.46 -12.80
CA ILE A 67 0.56 -3.61 -11.95
C ILE A 67 0.88 -3.16 -10.53
N ARG A 68 1.54 -2.01 -10.36
CA ARG A 68 1.85 -1.46 -9.03
C ARG A 68 0.59 -1.05 -8.28
N ASP A 69 -0.32 -0.38 -8.98
CA ASP A 69 -1.58 0.09 -8.41
C ASP A 69 -2.43 -1.10 -7.95
N GLU A 70 -2.49 -2.16 -8.76
CA GLU A 70 -3.18 -3.40 -8.39
C GLU A 70 -2.47 -4.17 -7.27
N ALA A 71 -1.13 -4.20 -7.27
CA ALA A 71 -0.36 -4.84 -6.20
C ALA A 71 -0.64 -4.17 -4.85
N ALA A 72 -0.69 -2.83 -4.82
CA ALA A 72 -1.02 -2.07 -3.63
C ALA A 72 -2.44 -2.40 -3.13
N LEU A 73 -3.41 -2.55 -4.04
CA LEU A 73 -4.79 -2.93 -3.69
C LEU A 73 -4.91 -4.36 -3.17
N VAL A 74 -4.18 -5.32 -3.76
CA VAL A 74 -4.10 -6.71 -3.27
C VAL A 74 -3.54 -6.75 -1.84
N ILE A 75 -2.42 -6.08 -1.60
CA ILE A 75 -1.78 -6.04 -0.28
C ILE A 75 -2.69 -5.35 0.73
N ALA A 76 -3.29 -4.20 0.39
CA ALA A 76 -4.23 -3.52 1.26
C ALA A 76 -5.43 -4.40 1.60
N THR A 77 -5.97 -5.14 0.62
CA THR A 77 -7.06 -6.09 0.84
C THR A 77 -6.66 -7.22 1.79
N ALA A 78 -5.43 -7.72 1.67
CA ALA A 78 -4.90 -8.73 2.59
C ALA A 78 -4.70 -8.18 4.02
N VAL A 79 -4.26 -6.93 4.16
CA VAL A 79 -4.05 -6.26 5.46
C VAL A 79 -5.36 -5.88 6.13
N THR A 80 -6.29 -5.26 5.39
CA THR A 80 -7.52 -4.70 5.94
C THR A 80 -8.68 -5.69 5.93
N GLY A 81 -8.60 -6.75 5.13
CA GLY A 81 -9.71 -7.68 4.92
C GLY A 81 -10.90 -7.04 4.19
N ARG A 82 -10.69 -5.90 3.50
CA ARG A 82 -11.73 -5.14 2.82
C ARG A 82 -11.51 -5.15 1.31
N LEU A 83 -12.60 -5.19 0.55
CA LEU A 83 -12.58 -5.12 -0.92
C LEU A 83 -12.85 -3.72 -1.46
N ASP A 84 -13.31 -2.80 -0.61
CA ASP A 84 -13.64 -1.41 -0.96
C ASP A 84 -12.44 -0.46 -0.79
N ASN A 85 -11.22 -1.01 -0.78
CA ASN A 85 -10.00 -0.21 -0.84
C ASN A 85 -9.92 0.50 -2.19
N GLN A 86 -9.46 1.75 -2.17
CA GLN A 86 -9.28 2.61 -3.33
C GLN A 86 -7.90 3.25 -3.28
N LEU A 87 -7.28 3.36 -4.45
CA LEU A 87 -6.05 4.11 -4.63
C LEU A 87 -6.41 5.57 -4.95
N VAL A 88 -5.89 6.49 -4.14
CA VAL A 88 -6.06 7.93 -4.34
C VAL A 88 -4.71 8.62 -4.40
N GLU A 89 -4.59 9.61 -5.28
CA GLU A 89 -3.41 10.46 -5.36
C GLU A 89 -3.64 11.73 -4.54
N ILE A 90 -2.76 11.97 -3.56
CA ILE A 90 -2.83 13.10 -2.65
C ILE A 90 -1.62 13.98 -2.88
N GLN A 91 -1.86 15.29 -3.02
CA GLN A 91 -0.78 16.26 -3.12
C GLN A 91 -0.23 16.55 -1.73
N VAL A 92 1.04 16.23 -1.53
CA VAL A 92 1.76 16.53 -0.29
C VAL A 92 2.75 17.67 -0.55
N ASP A 93 2.61 18.74 0.21
CA ASP A 93 3.49 19.90 0.13
C ASP A 93 4.94 19.49 0.42
N GLY A 94 5.81 19.67 -0.58
CA GLY A 94 7.24 19.40 -0.49
C GLY A 94 7.70 18.06 -1.07
N THR A 95 6.80 17.11 -1.32
CA THR A 95 7.15 15.78 -1.87
C THR A 95 6.42 15.38 -3.14
N GLY A 96 5.46 16.19 -3.60
CA GLY A 96 4.73 15.94 -4.83
C GLY A 96 3.58 14.95 -4.63
N PRO A 97 3.00 14.40 -5.71
CA PRO A 97 1.88 13.48 -5.63
C PRO A 97 2.30 12.17 -4.95
N VAL A 98 1.60 11.82 -3.87
CA VAL A 98 1.76 10.56 -3.15
C VAL A 98 0.51 9.71 -3.37
N ARG A 99 0.69 8.46 -3.78
CA ARG A 99 -0.40 7.49 -3.93
C ARG A 99 -0.65 6.78 -2.60
N VAL A 100 -1.90 6.78 -2.17
CA VAL A 100 -2.33 6.19 -0.89
C VAL A 100 -3.49 5.25 -1.15
N VAL A 101 -3.43 4.05 -0.57
CA VAL A 101 -4.56 3.14 -0.53
C VAL A 101 -5.35 3.38 0.75
N THR A 102 -6.66 3.62 0.62
CA THR A 102 -7.56 3.85 1.74
C THR A 102 -8.96 3.33 1.44
N ASP A 103 -9.85 3.26 2.42
CA ASP A 103 -11.21 2.78 2.19
C ASP A 103 -12.07 3.82 1.45
N ALA A 104 -13.12 3.38 0.76
CA ALA A 104 -13.96 4.22 -0.08
C ALA A 104 -14.54 5.47 0.63
N VAL A 105 -14.84 5.38 1.94
CA VAL A 105 -15.36 6.51 2.71
C VAL A 105 -14.27 7.57 2.89
N THR A 106 -13.07 7.15 3.27
CA THR A 106 -11.91 8.04 3.45
C THR A 106 -11.45 8.63 2.12
N ALA A 107 -11.46 7.83 1.04
CA ALA A 107 -11.12 8.28 -0.31
C ALA A 107 -12.02 9.42 -0.81
N SER A 108 -13.27 9.46 -0.35
CA SER A 108 -14.26 10.48 -0.77
C SER A 108 -14.30 11.71 0.15
N ASP A 109 -13.56 11.71 1.27
CA ASP A 109 -13.58 12.78 2.27
C ASP A 109 -12.32 13.66 2.17
N PRO A 110 -12.41 14.89 1.62
CA PRO A 110 -11.25 15.74 1.43
C PRO A 110 -10.59 16.16 2.75
N SER A 111 -11.33 16.17 3.86
CA SER A 111 -10.78 16.53 5.17
C SER A 111 -9.86 15.41 5.67
N ARG A 112 -10.26 14.15 5.52
CA ARG A 112 -9.43 13.00 5.89
C ARG A 112 -8.21 12.86 5.00
N LEU A 113 -8.33 13.15 3.70
CA LEU A 113 -7.17 13.16 2.80
C LEU A 113 -6.16 14.24 3.21
N ALA A 114 -6.63 15.41 3.67
CA ALA A 114 -5.75 16.45 4.20
C ALA A 114 -5.06 16.03 5.51
N GLU A 115 -5.75 15.29 6.39
CA GLU A 115 -5.14 14.71 7.59
C GLU A 115 -4.02 13.71 7.23
N ILE A 116 -4.27 12.83 6.24
CA ILE A 116 -3.27 11.89 5.74
C ILE A 116 -2.06 12.63 5.16
N ALA A 117 -2.28 13.67 4.34
CA ALA A 117 -1.20 14.49 3.81
C ALA A 117 -0.35 15.13 4.92
N GLY A 118 -1.01 15.63 5.98
CA GLY A 118 -0.34 16.19 7.15
C GLY A 118 0.51 15.15 7.89
N CYS A 119 -0.01 13.93 8.09
CA CYS A 119 0.75 12.83 8.69
C CYS A 119 1.98 12.45 7.86
N ILE A 120 1.83 12.36 6.53
CA ILE A 120 2.95 12.05 5.62
C ILE A 120 4.02 13.15 5.70
N GLN A 121 3.62 14.42 5.66
CA GLN A 121 4.55 15.53 5.77
C GLN A 121 5.28 15.53 7.12
N GLN A 122 4.58 15.25 8.21
CA GLN A 122 5.22 15.20 9.53
C GLN A 122 6.25 14.06 9.61
N ARG A 123 5.90 12.86 9.13
CA ARG A 123 6.82 11.71 9.08
C ARG A 123 8.10 12.04 8.29
N GLN A 124 7.97 12.78 7.19
CA GLN A 124 9.12 13.23 6.40
C GLN A 124 10.01 14.19 7.17
N LYS A 125 9.43 15.21 7.82
CA LYS A 125 10.18 16.14 8.68
C LYS A 125 10.92 15.41 9.80
N ASP A 126 10.27 14.43 10.41
CA ASP A 126 10.88 13.62 11.46
C ASP A 126 12.05 12.79 10.90
N THR A 127 11.89 12.20 9.72
CA THR A 127 12.94 11.43 9.03
C THR A 127 14.13 12.32 8.64
N GLU A 128 13.88 13.51 8.11
CA GLU A 128 14.93 14.49 7.79
C GLU A 128 15.67 14.97 9.04
N ALA A 129 14.95 15.22 10.14
CA ALA A 129 15.55 15.58 11.42
C ALA A 129 16.45 14.45 11.95
N LEU A 130 15.99 13.20 11.91
CA LEU A 130 16.77 12.03 12.29
C LEU A 130 18.03 11.89 11.42
N ARG A 131 17.89 12.08 10.10
CA ARG A 131 19.03 12.07 9.16
C ARG A 131 20.04 13.17 9.49
N GLY A 132 19.58 14.37 9.83
CA GLY A 132 20.43 15.47 10.27
C GLY A 132 21.21 15.17 11.56
N ILE A 133 20.56 14.53 12.54
CA ILE A 133 21.19 14.10 13.78
C ILE A 133 22.25 13.01 13.51
N ALA A 134 21.92 12.03 12.68
CA ALA A 134 22.84 10.96 12.29
C ALA A 134 24.09 11.53 11.58
N ALA A 135 23.89 12.44 10.62
CA ALA A 135 24.98 13.12 9.92
C ALA A 135 25.88 13.93 10.86
N ALA A 136 25.29 14.68 11.81
CA ALA A 136 26.05 15.44 12.80
C ALA A 136 26.82 14.55 13.79
N SER A 137 26.34 13.32 14.01
CA SER A 137 26.94 12.33 14.93
C SER A 137 27.94 11.39 14.25
N GLY A 138 28.19 11.56 12.95
CA GLY A 138 29.06 10.66 12.17
C GLY A 138 28.50 9.25 12.00
N MET A 139 27.18 9.08 12.13
CA MET A 139 26.47 7.82 11.91
C MET A 139 26.04 7.70 10.45
N SER A 140 25.91 6.46 9.95
CA SER A 140 25.38 6.21 8.61
C SER A 140 23.94 6.73 8.49
N THR A 141 23.59 7.25 7.32
CA THR A 141 22.26 7.81 7.00
C THR A 141 21.47 6.97 6.00
N ASP A 142 22.00 5.80 5.60
CA ASP A 142 21.28 4.80 4.81
C ASP A 142 20.28 4.08 5.73
N PHE A 143 19.06 4.62 5.79
CA PHE A 143 17.87 4.04 6.39
C PHE A 143 16.70 4.22 5.42
#